data_AF-A0A925W9A8-F1
#
_entry.id   AF-A0A925W9A8-F1
#
_cell.length_a   1.000
_cell.length_b   1.000
_cell.length_c   1.000
_cell.angle_alpha   90.00
_cell.angle_beta   90.00
_cell.angle_gamma   90.00
#
_symmetry.space_group_name_H-M   'P 1'
#
loop_
_entity.id
_entity.type
_entity.pdbx_description
1 polymer ?
#
loop_
_entity_poly.entity_id
_entity_poly.type
_entity_poly.pdbx_seq_one_letter_code
_entity_poly.pdbx_strand_id
1 'polypeptide(L)'
;DVSAGGVEVGFSLAQFETDVGGAAGVLPGGRLEAVDDGPERCTVTRQASDATLLAPSLPYLYRETLAVSAVDCSTARDLAETIEATLPGPATAQTGAFALGSLEGFPIAADVGAPFDPCTTVGWSAYPADVRPEGIDPHPFPSPIEADTPYRVGCDYTSDAIASVLSWGPADGGYSVDPAERPGTATRFAGRPGLEDRSGPGQAPLCLSTMQIGNGLAGVITVARSSQADPCAVNRGVLETLASLVP
;
A
#
# COMPACT_ATOMS: atom_id res chain seq x y z
N ASP A 1 26.38 -13.37 2.14
CA ASP A 1 26.37 -14.81 2.44
C ASP A 1 27.76 -15.30 2.79
N VAL A 2 27.88 -15.91 3.96
CA VAL A 2 29.08 -16.63 4.38
C VAL A 2 28.67 -18.09 4.55
N SER A 3 29.29 -19.00 3.80
CA SER A 3 29.05 -20.44 3.92
C SER A 3 30.31 -21.09 4.50
N ALA A 4 30.17 -21.70 5.67
CA ALA A 4 31.23 -22.47 6.30
C ALA A 4 30.61 -23.70 6.99
N GLY A 5 31.10 -24.90 6.65
CA GLY A 5 30.73 -26.13 7.35
C GLY A 5 29.27 -26.58 7.23
N GLY A 6 28.56 -26.20 6.15
CA GLY A 6 27.14 -26.54 5.97
C GLY A 6 26.17 -25.58 6.67
N VAL A 7 26.68 -24.47 7.19
CA VAL A 7 25.88 -23.35 7.70
C VAL A 7 25.80 -22.27 6.61
N GLU A 8 24.60 -21.79 6.34
CA GLU A 8 24.35 -20.60 5.52
C GLU A 8 23.84 -19.46 6.40
N VAL A 9 24.52 -18.32 6.33
CA VAL A 9 24.10 -17.07 6.98
C VAL A 9 23.78 -16.04 5.90
N GLY A 10 22.52 -15.60 5.89
CA GLY A 10 22.02 -14.56 5.01
C GLY A 10 21.52 -13.34 5.78
N PHE A 11 21.78 -12.16 5.23
CA PHE A 11 21.15 -10.91 5.65
C PHE A 11 20.24 -10.44 4.53
N SER A 12 18.98 -10.18 4.86
CA SER A 12 17.99 -9.73 3.89
C SER A 12 17.06 -8.71 4.50
N LEU A 13 16.44 -7.92 3.64
CA LEU A 13 15.20 -7.23 3.97
C LEU A 13 14.08 -8.23 3.71
N ALA A 14 13.45 -8.71 4.77
CA ALA A 14 12.29 -9.59 4.66
C ALA A 14 11.02 -8.79 4.96
N GLN A 15 10.01 -9.03 4.14
CA GLN A 15 8.64 -8.67 4.43
C GLN A 15 8.10 -9.68 5.44
N PHE A 16 7.85 -9.25 6.67
CA PHE A 16 7.03 -10.04 7.58
C PHE A 16 5.57 -9.69 7.33
N GLU A 17 4.91 -10.50 6.53
CA GLU A 17 3.48 -10.68 6.76
C GLU A 17 3.37 -11.45 8.07
N THR A 18 2.69 -10.86 9.06
CA THR A 18 2.28 -11.59 10.25
C THR A 18 1.17 -12.54 9.82
N ASP A 19 1.55 -13.61 9.12
CA ASP A 19 0.66 -14.70 8.81
C ASP A 19 0.34 -15.38 10.14
N VAL A 20 -0.88 -15.15 10.62
CA VAL A 20 -1.42 -15.69 11.88
C VAL A 20 -1.50 -17.23 11.82
N GLY A 21 -1.18 -17.86 10.67
CA GLY A 21 -1.08 -19.31 10.49
C GLY A 21 0.32 -19.93 10.70
N GLY A 22 1.39 -19.15 10.73
CA GLY A 22 2.77 -19.63 10.94
C GLY A 22 3.25 -19.42 12.38
N ALA A 23 3.99 -20.36 12.95
CA ALA A 23 4.47 -20.32 14.34
C ALA A 23 5.59 -19.27 14.56
N ALA A 24 5.31 -18.00 14.30
CA ALA A 24 6.19 -16.90 14.70
C ALA A 24 6.11 -16.73 16.22
N GLY A 25 7.22 -16.98 16.90
CA GLY A 25 7.36 -16.74 18.33
C GLY A 25 7.79 -15.30 18.60
N VAL A 26 7.27 -14.69 19.67
CA VAL A 26 7.79 -13.42 20.18
C VAL A 26 8.85 -13.73 21.23
N LEU A 27 10.10 -13.34 20.96
CA LEU A 27 11.22 -13.46 21.89
C LEU A 27 11.11 -12.42 23.03
N PRO A 28 11.76 -12.65 24.18
CA PRO A 28 11.94 -11.62 25.20
C PRO A 28 12.54 -10.35 24.59
N GLY A 29 11.87 -9.21 24.73
CA GLY A 29 12.24 -7.95 24.07
C GLY A 29 11.39 -7.59 22.85
N GLY A 30 10.39 -8.41 22.48
CA GLY A 30 9.42 -8.06 21.43
C GLY A 30 9.88 -8.36 19.99
N ARG A 31 11.02 -9.04 19.84
CA ARG A 31 11.56 -9.46 18.53
C ARG A 31 10.83 -10.70 18.02
N LEU A 32 10.70 -10.79 16.70
CA LEU A 32 10.08 -11.92 16.02
C LEU A 32 11.12 -12.99 15.66
N GLU A 33 10.78 -14.25 15.93
CA GLU A 33 11.50 -15.43 15.42
C GLU A 33 10.53 -16.28 14.60
N ALA A 34 10.93 -16.62 13.38
CA ALA A 34 10.28 -17.64 12.56
C ALA A 34 11.22 -18.83 12.40
N VAL A 35 10.68 -20.04 12.48
CA VAL A 35 11.44 -21.29 12.32
C VAL A 35 10.79 -22.12 11.24
N ASP A 36 11.56 -22.42 10.19
CA ASP A 36 11.20 -23.35 9.13
C ASP A 36 11.98 -24.66 9.33
N ASP A 37 11.29 -25.70 9.81
CA ASP A 37 11.86 -27.01 10.11
C ASP A 37 11.61 -27.97 8.95
N GLY A 38 12.49 -27.93 7.95
CA GLY A 38 12.43 -28.75 6.76
C GLY A 38 13.13 -30.11 6.94
N PRO A 39 12.82 -31.11 6.10
CA PRO A 39 13.35 -32.47 6.23
C PRO A 39 14.87 -32.59 6.03
N GLU A 40 15.51 -31.60 5.38
CA GLU A 40 16.94 -31.60 5.08
C GLU A 40 17.71 -30.48 5.79
N ARG A 41 17.01 -29.48 6.31
CA ARG A 41 17.59 -28.29 6.94
C ARG A 41 16.54 -27.59 7.79
N CYS A 42 17.01 -26.95 8.85
CA CYS A 42 16.24 -26.00 9.63
C CYS A 42 16.76 -24.59 9.42
N THR A 43 15.86 -23.65 9.14
CA THR A 43 16.17 -22.22 9.00
C THR A 43 15.52 -21.44 10.13
N VAL A 44 16.33 -20.72 10.89
CA VAL A 44 15.88 -19.78 11.92
C VAL A 44 16.02 -18.37 11.36
N THR A 45 14.92 -17.64 11.31
CA THR A 45 14.89 -16.23 10.88
C THR A 45 14.53 -15.35 12.05
N ARG A 46 15.44 -14.45 12.43
CA ARG A 46 15.25 -13.46 13.50
C ARG A 46 15.27 -12.05 12.95
N GLN A 47 14.52 -11.18 13.60
CA GLN A 47 14.66 -9.74 13.41
C GLN A 47 16.02 -9.27 13.95
N ALA A 48 16.88 -8.75 13.05
CA ALA A 48 18.24 -8.30 13.36
C ALA A 48 18.28 -6.91 14.01
N SER A 49 17.29 -6.05 13.73
CA SER A 49 17.24 -4.69 14.29
C SER A 49 15.80 -4.22 14.57
N ASP A 50 15.64 -3.28 15.49
CA ASP A 50 14.36 -2.59 15.73
C ASP A 50 14.03 -1.58 14.62
N ALA A 51 14.97 -1.40 13.67
CA ALA A 51 14.79 -0.53 12.52
C ALA A 51 13.76 -1.18 11.57
N THR A 52 12.57 -0.59 11.58
CA THR A 52 11.59 -0.78 10.53
C THR A 52 11.97 0.13 9.37
N LEU A 53 12.39 -0.44 8.25
CA LEU A 53 12.57 0.30 7.00
C LEU A 53 11.25 0.30 6.25
N LEU A 54 10.64 1.47 6.13
CA LEU A 54 9.56 1.69 5.17
C LEU A 54 10.22 2.11 3.86
N ALA A 55 10.09 1.27 2.83
CA ALA A 55 10.34 1.74 1.47
C ALA A 55 9.16 2.67 1.10
N PRO A 56 9.40 3.93 0.68
CA PRO A 56 8.34 4.90 0.42
C PRO A 56 7.30 4.49 -0.63
N SER A 57 7.53 3.37 -1.33
CA SER A 57 6.66 2.83 -2.38
C SER A 57 6.05 1.46 -2.08
N LEU A 58 6.23 0.88 -0.88
CA LEU A 58 5.71 -0.45 -0.55
C LEU A 58 5.10 -0.50 0.86
N PRO A 59 3.91 -1.11 1.06
CA PRO A 59 3.19 -1.18 2.34
C PRO A 59 3.80 -2.18 3.34
N TYR A 60 5.04 -2.60 3.11
CA TYR A 60 5.68 -3.65 3.89
C TYR A 60 6.65 -3.04 4.89
N LEU A 61 6.51 -3.47 6.15
CA LEU A 61 7.53 -3.28 7.17
C LEU A 61 8.71 -4.17 6.78
N TYR A 62 9.71 -3.60 6.10
CA TYR A 62 10.96 -4.33 5.92
C TYR A 62 11.71 -4.28 7.24
N ARG A 63 11.90 -5.46 7.83
CA ARG A 63 12.79 -5.62 8.96
C ARG A 63 14.05 -6.25 8.42
N GLU A 64 15.19 -5.76 8.86
CA GLU A 64 16.44 -6.48 8.64
C GLU A 64 16.31 -7.82 9.37
N THR A 65 16.53 -8.90 8.63
CA THR A 65 16.47 -10.25 9.18
C THR A 65 17.81 -10.94 9.08
N LEU A 66 18.15 -11.65 10.15
CA LEU A 66 19.19 -12.65 10.17
C LEU A 66 18.53 -14.00 9.89
N ALA A 67 18.89 -14.64 8.78
CA ALA A 67 18.50 -16.02 8.49
C ALA A 67 19.72 -16.93 8.66
N VAL A 68 19.60 -17.93 9.53
CA VAL A 68 20.62 -18.95 9.77
C VAL A 68 20.04 -20.30 9.44
N SER A 69 20.66 -21.00 8.50
CA SER A 69 20.27 -22.37 8.12
C SER A 69 21.33 -23.37 8.56
N ALA A 70 20.89 -24.48 9.15
CA ALA A 70 21.74 -25.59 9.56
C ALA A 70 21.02 -26.94 9.36
N VAL A 71 21.73 -28.05 9.56
CA VAL A 71 21.18 -29.41 9.42
C VAL A 71 20.15 -29.77 10.51
N ASP A 72 20.12 -29.03 11.61
CA ASP A 72 19.15 -29.20 12.70
C ASP A 72 18.82 -27.85 13.37
N CYS A 73 17.63 -27.76 13.97
CA CYS A 73 17.15 -26.51 14.56
C CYS A 73 17.90 -26.06 15.82
N SER A 74 18.52 -26.97 16.58
CA SER A 74 19.33 -26.56 17.74
C SER A 74 20.58 -25.83 17.29
N THR A 75 21.31 -26.38 16.31
CA THR A 75 22.48 -25.74 15.71
C THR A 75 22.11 -24.40 15.06
N ALA A 76 20.99 -24.34 14.34
CA ALA A 76 20.53 -23.08 13.75
C ALA A 76 20.19 -22.01 14.80
N ARG A 77 19.54 -22.38 15.91
CA ARG A 77 19.21 -21.44 17.01
C ARG A 77 20.44 -20.96 17.76
N ASP A 78 21.34 -21.86 18.15
CA ASP A 78 22.57 -21.51 18.89
C ASP A 78 23.46 -20.56 18.07
N LEU A 79 23.54 -20.79 16.76
CA LEU A 79 24.26 -19.93 15.83
C LEU A 79 23.55 -18.59 15.63
N ALA A 80 22.23 -18.58 15.50
CA ALA A 80 21.46 -17.33 15.40
C ALA A 80 21.67 -16.44 16.65
N GLU A 81 21.65 -17.02 17.85
CA GLU A 81 21.93 -16.30 19.10
C GLU A 81 23.37 -15.78 19.18
N THR A 82 24.33 -16.61 18.79
CA THR A 82 25.75 -16.22 18.75
C THR A 82 26.00 -15.07 17.79
N ILE A 83 25.43 -15.14 16.58
CA ILE A 83 25.58 -14.09 15.55
C ILE A 83 24.85 -12.82 16.01
N GLU A 84 23.63 -12.93 16.53
CA GLU A 84 22.85 -11.80 17.05
C GLU A 84 23.61 -11.02 18.13
N ALA A 85 24.33 -11.70 19.04
CA ALA A 85 25.17 -11.06 20.04
C ALA A 85 26.37 -10.27 19.45
N THR A 86 26.74 -10.56 18.19
CA THR A 86 27.81 -9.86 17.46
C THR A 86 27.31 -8.81 16.48
N LEU A 87 25.99 -8.79 16.20
CA LEU A 87 25.42 -7.76 15.36
C LEU A 87 25.58 -6.39 16.04
N PRO A 88 25.85 -5.33 15.27
CA PRO A 88 25.79 -3.99 15.83
C PRO A 88 24.42 -3.81 16.50
N GLY A 89 24.41 -3.24 17.71
CA GLY A 89 23.17 -2.90 18.41
C GLY A 89 22.26 -2.00 17.56
N PRO A 90 21.04 -1.69 18.03
CA PRO A 90 20.09 -0.89 17.26
C PRO A 90 20.77 0.35 16.69
N ALA A 91 20.64 0.55 15.38
CA ALA A 91 21.32 1.64 14.69
C ALA A 91 21.00 2.96 15.40
N THR A 92 22.01 3.59 15.96
CA THR A 92 21.85 4.93 16.53
C THR A 92 21.57 5.87 15.37
N ALA A 93 20.40 6.53 15.38
CA ALA A 93 20.05 7.49 14.36
C ALA A 93 21.20 8.51 14.20
N GLN A 94 21.77 8.60 13.01
CA GLN A 94 22.83 9.57 12.74
C GLN A 94 22.25 10.99 12.78
N THR A 95 23.08 11.98 13.10
CA THR A 95 22.67 13.39 13.00
C THR A 95 22.25 13.69 11.55
N GLY A 96 20.98 14.09 11.35
CA GLY A 96 20.40 14.29 10.02
C GLY A 96 19.68 13.07 9.44
N ALA A 97 19.66 11.94 10.15
CA ALA A 97 18.75 10.84 9.83
C ALA A 97 17.31 11.28 10.12
N PHE A 98 16.40 10.99 9.20
CA PHE A 98 14.97 11.22 9.38
C PHE A 98 14.47 10.34 10.54
N ALA A 99 13.77 10.95 11.48
CA ALA A 99 13.11 10.18 12.53
C ALA A 99 11.86 9.51 11.94
N LEU A 100 11.57 8.29 12.40
CA LEU A 100 10.27 7.66 12.14
C LEU A 100 9.18 8.60 12.67
N GLY A 101 8.31 9.09 11.78
CA GLY A 101 7.30 10.13 12.09
C GLY A 101 7.71 11.59 11.84
N SER A 102 8.93 11.86 11.37
CA SER A 102 9.34 13.19 10.86
C SER A 102 9.21 13.34 9.34
N LEU A 103 8.78 12.29 8.65
CA LEU A 103 8.15 12.46 7.35
C LEU A 103 6.81 13.12 7.65
N GLU A 104 6.64 14.38 7.26
CA GLU A 104 5.32 15.02 7.32
C GLU A 104 4.31 14.02 6.75
N GLY A 105 3.33 13.63 7.57
CA GLY A 105 2.30 12.69 7.13
C GLY A 105 1.65 13.21 5.85
N PHE A 106 1.19 12.30 4.99
CA PHE A 106 0.38 12.72 3.84
C PHE A 106 -0.76 13.61 4.36
N PRO A 107 -1.08 14.73 3.66
CA PRO A 107 -2.17 15.59 4.08
C PRO A 107 -3.43 14.76 4.30
N ILE A 108 -4.13 14.99 5.41
CA ILE A 108 -5.46 14.39 5.62
C ILE A 108 -6.55 15.32 5.08
N ALA A 109 -7.75 14.79 4.87
CA ALA A 109 -8.88 15.55 4.34
C ALA A 109 -9.12 16.88 5.09
N ALA A 110 -8.99 16.85 6.42
CA ALA A 110 -9.18 18.03 7.26
C ALA A 110 -8.13 19.13 6.99
N ASP A 111 -6.88 18.77 6.71
CA ASP A 111 -5.77 19.72 6.49
C ASP A 111 -5.99 20.58 5.25
N VAL A 112 -6.68 20.02 4.25
CA VAL A 112 -6.90 20.66 2.94
C VAL A 112 -8.34 21.12 2.74
N GLY A 113 -9.19 20.97 3.75
CA GLY A 113 -10.61 21.34 3.70
C GLY A 113 -11.44 20.46 2.74
N ALA A 114 -11.04 19.21 2.52
CA ALA A 114 -11.79 18.27 1.71
C ALA A 114 -13.13 17.91 2.37
N PRO A 115 -14.23 17.77 1.61
CA PRO A 115 -15.54 17.40 2.14
C PRO A 115 -15.63 15.92 2.53
N PHE A 116 -14.63 15.11 2.18
CA PHE A 116 -14.52 13.71 2.56
C PHE A 116 -13.06 13.27 2.62
N ASP A 117 -12.83 12.18 3.34
CA ASP A 117 -11.54 11.48 3.37
C ASP A 117 -11.59 10.24 2.47
N PRO A 118 -10.83 10.21 1.37
CA PRO A 118 -10.78 9.07 0.45
C PRO A 118 -10.44 7.72 1.09
N CYS A 119 -9.75 7.69 2.23
CA CYS A 119 -9.34 6.46 2.90
C CYS A 119 -10.36 5.92 3.91
N THR A 120 -11.25 6.76 4.41
CA THR A 120 -12.19 6.39 5.48
C THR A 120 -13.65 6.54 5.10
N THR A 121 -13.96 7.34 4.08
CA THR A 121 -15.34 7.57 3.62
C THR A 121 -15.82 6.42 2.73
N VAL A 122 -14.94 5.93 1.87
CA VAL A 122 -15.23 4.81 0.95
C VAL A 122 -14.35 3.64 1.36
N GLY A 123 -14.87 2.42 1.27
CA GLY A 123 -14.10 1.19 1.48
C GLY A 123 -14.26 0.25 0.28
N TRP A 124 -13.63 -0.93 0.35
CA TRP A 124 -13.71 -1.93 -0.74
C TRP A 124 -15.13 -2.40 -1.06
N SER A 125 -16.09 -2.21 -0.16
CA SER A 125 -17.52 -2.43 -0.42
C SER A 125 -18.10 -1.58 -1.56
N ALA A 126 -17.46 -0.46 -1.91
CA ALA A 126 -17.85 0.39 -3.05
C ALA A 126 -17.29 -0.12 -4.39
N TYR A 127 -16.30 -1.00 -4.37
CA TYR A 127 -15.74 -1.62 -5.56
C TYR A 127 -16.58 -2.83 -5.99
N PRO A 128 -16.67 -3.18 -7.29
CA PRO A 128 -17.31 -4.42 -7.74
C PRO A 128 -16.72 -5.67 -7.06
N ALA A 129 -17.55 -6.67 -6.77
CA ALA A 129 -17.14 -7.83 -5.97
C ALA A 129 -16.00 -8.65 -6.61
N ASP A 130 -15.92 -8.67 -7.93
CA ASP A 130 -14.93 -9.38 -8.74
C ASP A 130 -13.55 -8.71 -8.80
N VAL A 131 -13.41 -7.46 -8.32
CA VAL A 131 -12.12 -6.76 -8.23
C VAL A 131 -11.64 -6.55 -6.79
N ARG A 132 -12.45 -6.93 -5.80
CA ARG A 132 -12.09 -6.84 -4.38
C ARG A 132 -11.00 -7.88 -4.06
N PRO A 133 -10.09 -7.57 -3.13
CA PRO A 133 -9.15 -8.55 -2.59
C PRO A 133 -9.90 -9.71 -1.92
N GLU A 134 -9.38 -10.92 -2.07
CA GLU A 134 -9.91 -12.10 -1.38
C GLU A 134 -9.51 -12.09 0.10
N GLY A 135 -10.43 -12.45 1.00
CA GLY A 135 -10.14 -12.59 2.42
C GLY A 135 -10.30 -11.29 3.23
N ILE A 136 -9.24 -10.88 3.93
CA ILE A 136 -9.27 -9.70 4.81
C ILE A 136 -9.31 -8.46 3.93
N ASP A 137 -10.28 -7.59 4.19
CA ASP A 137 -10.42 -6.28 3.55
C ASP A 137 -9.19 -5.40 3.89
N PRO A 138 -8.19 -5.27 2.99
CA PRO A 138 -6.99 -4.53 3.30
C PRO A 138 -7.36 -3.06 3.36
N HIS A 139 -7.00 -2.41 4.46
CA HIS A 139 -7.25 -0.99 4.60
C HIS A 139 -6.54 -0.23 3.47
N PRO A 140 -7.26 0.63 2.71
CA PRO A 140 -6.63 1.43 1.67
C PRO A 140 -5.63 2.40 2.32
N PHE A 141 -4.60 2.80 1.57
CA PHE A 141 -3.50 3.59 2.13
C PHE A 141 -3.45 4.99 1.51
N PRO A 142 -3.05 6.02 2.28
CA PRO A 142 -2.92 7.37 1.74
C PRO A 142 -2.00 7.40 0.52
N SER A 143 -2.51 7.99 -0.56
CA SER A 143 -1.79 8.09 -1.83
C SER A 143 -0.89 9.34 -1.84
N PRO A 144 0.37 9.25 -2.27
CA PRO A 144 1.21 10.42 -2.49
C PRO A 144 0.65 11.24 -3.66
N ILE A 145 -0.02 12.34 -3.35
CA ILE A 145 -0.51 13.27 -4.36
C ILE A 145 0.58 14.28 -4.70
N GLU A 146 1.02 14.29 -5.96
CA GLU A 146 2.02 15.26 -6.44
C GLU A 146 1.47 16.69 -6.39
N ALA A 147 2.30 17.63 -5.99
CA ALA A 147 1.91 19.02 -5.74
C ALA A 147 1.43 19.77 -6.99
N ASP A 148 1.81 19.30 -8.18
CA ASP A 148 1.40 19.86 -9.48
C ASP A 148 0.08 19.27 -10.01
N THR A 149 -0.50 18.30 -9.30
CA THR A 149 -1.84 17.77 -9.58
C THR A 149 -2.92 18.64 -8.90
N PRO A 150 -4.19 18.59 -9.36
CA PRO A 150 -5.28 19.33 -8.68
C PRO A 150 -5.65 18.73 -7.33
N TYR A 151 -5.32 17.46 -7.15
CA TYR A 151 -5.74 16.72 -6.00
C TYR A 151 -4.91 17.19 -4.81
N ARG A 152 -5.50 17.07 -3.63
CA ARG A 152 -4.88 17.48 -2.36
C ARG A 152 -4.78 16.31 -1.40
N VAL A 153 -5.68 15.34 -1.54
CA VAL A 153 -5.72 14.10 -0.77
C VAL A 153 -6.15 12.96 -1.67
N GLY A 154 -5.67 11.75 -1.38
CA GLY A 154 -6.08 10.55 -2.09
C GLY A 154 -5.80 9.28 -1.30
N CYS A 155 -6.40 8.19 -1.74
CA CYS A 155 -6.21 6.87 -1.19
C CYS A 155 -6.07 5.83 -2.29
N ASP A 156 -5.09 4.95 -2.14
CA ASP A 156 -4.80 3.86 -3.03
C ASP A 156 -5.55 2.58 -2.59
N TYR A 157 -6.15 1.94 -3.58
CA TYR A 157 -6.85 0.66 -3.49
C TYR A 157 -6.19 -0.30 -4.48
N THR A 158 -5.54 -1.34 -3.97
CA THR A 158 -4.83 -2.30 -4.81
C THR A 158 -5.28 -3.72 -4.50
N SER A 159 -5.52 -4.49 -5.57
CA SER A 159 -5.74 -5.94 -5.55
C SER A 159 -4.98 -6.59 -6.71
N ASP A 160 -5.11 -7.90 -6.85
CA ASP A 160 -4.57 -8.61 -8.03
C ASP A 160 -5.29 -8.20 -9.33
N ALA A 161 -6.54 -7.73 -9.22
CA ALA A 161 -7.34 -7.32 -10.37
C ALA A 161 -7.08 -5.88 -10.81
N ILE A 162 -6.81 -4.96 -9.87
CA ILE A 162 -6.74 -3.52 -10.14
C ILE A 162 -5.69 -2.79 -9.30
N ALA A 163 -5.25 -1.63 -9.80
CA ALA A 163 -4.75 -0.53 -8.99
C ALA A 163 -5.65 0.68 -9.20
N SER A 164 -6.14 1.28 -8.12
CA SER A 164 -7.09 2.38 -8.16
C SER A 164 -6.72 3.47 -7.16
N VAL A 165 -6.93 4.72 -7.50
CA VAL A 165 -6.72 5.87 -6.62
C VAL A 165 -8.00 6.69 -6.57
N LEU A 166 -8.59 6.84 -5.40
CA LEU A 166 -9.67 7.80 -5.14
C LEU A 166 -9.06 9.07 -4.55
N SER A 167 -9.35 10.22 -5.14
CA SER A 167 -8.78 11.50 -4.73
C SER A 167 -9.81 12.61 -4.67
N TRP A 168 -9.47 13.68 -3.96
CA TRP A 168 -10.23 14.94 -3.97
C TRP A 168 -9.31 16.13 -4.21
N GLY A 169 -9.83 17.12 -4.94
CA GLY A 169 -9.21 18.42 -5.12
C GLY A 169 -10.25 19.55 -5.19
N PRO A 170 -9.88 20.78 -4.83
CA PRO A 170 -10.74 21.95 -5.00
C PRO A 170 -11.01 22.24 -6.49
N ALA A 171 -12.13 22.89 -6.79
CA ALA A 171 -12.47 23.34 -8.14
C ALA A 171 -11.81 24.70 -8.44
N ASP A 172 -10.49 24.79 -8.31
CA ASP A 172 -9.71 25.96 -8.69
C ASP A 172 -9.02 25.78 -10.06
N GLY A 173 -8.81 26.90 -10.76
CA GLY A 173 -7.71 27.03 -11.73
C GLY A 173 -7.62 26.10 -12.95
N GLY A 174 -8.70 25.46 -13.42
CA GLY A 174 -8.70 24.73 -14.71
C GLY A 174 -9.15 23.27 -14.67
N TYR A 175 -9.83 22.85 -13.60
CA TYR A 175 -10.38 21.51 -13.50
C TYR A 175 -11.90 21.55 -13.64
N SER A 176 -12.39 20.75 -14.58
CA SER A 176 -13.75 20.82 -15.07
C SER A 176 -14.22 19.43 -15.46
N VAL A 177 -15.51 19.21 -15.26
CA VAL A 177 -16.22 18.05 -15.78
C VAL A 177 -16.79 18.33 -17.19
N ASP A 178 -16.49 19.50 -17.75
CA ASP A 178 -16.88 19.87 -19.12
C ASP A 178 -15.92 19.22 -20.14
N PRO A 179 -16.42 18.36 -21.05
CA PRO A 179 -15.61 17.76 -22.11
C PRO A 179 -15.07 18.79 -23.12
N ALA A 180 -15.58 20.02 -23.14
CA ALA A 180 -15.01 21.12 -23.94
C ALA A 180 -13.70 21.66 -23.34
N GLU A 181 -13.51 21.51 -22.03
CA GLU A 181 -12.33 22.00 -21.31
C GLU A 181 -11.32 20.88 -21.01
N ARG A 182 -11.77 19.62 -20.96
CA ARG A 182 -10.94 18.44 -20.66
C ARG A 182 -11.28 17.26 -21.56
N PRO A 183 -10.29 16.41 -21.92
CA PRO A 183 -10.57 15.18 -22.67
C PRO A 183 -11.42 14.23 -21.84
N GLY A 184 -12.42 13.63 -22.48
CA GLY A 184 -13.31 12.64 -21.89
C GLY A 184 -14.72 12.76 -22.42
N THR A 185 -15.58 11.86 -21.96
CA THR A 185 -17.01 11.82 -22.27
C THR A 185 -17.80 12.37 -21.08
N ALA A 186 -18.60 13.40 -21.31
CA ALA A 186 -19.53 13.89 -20.28
C ALA A 186 -20.43 12.76 -19.80
N THR A 187 -20.53 12.61 -18.48
CA THR A 187 -21.29 11.55 -17.83
C THR A 187 -21.99 12.08 -16.58
N ARG A 188 -22.72 11.20 -15.89
CA ARG A 188 -23.30 11.48 -14.58
C ARG A 188 -23.09 10.32 -13.64
N PHE A 189 -22.75 10.64 -12.40
CA PHE A 189 -22.57 9.69 -11.31
C PHE A 189 -23.59 10.01 -10.23
N ALA A 190 -24.60 9.16 -10.05
CA ALA A 190 -25.75 9.42 -9.18
C ALA A 190 -26.41 10.81 -9.42
N GLY A 191 -26.50 11.23 -10.69
CA GLY A 191 -27.06 12.52 -11.09
C GLY A 191 -26.11 13.72 -11.01
N ARG A 192 -24.92 13.56 -10.41
CA ARG A 192 -23.88 14.60 -10.36
C ARG A 192 -23.13 14.69 -11.70
N PRO A 193 -22.84 15.89 -12.22
CA PRO A 193 -22.01 16.06 -13.41
C PRO A 193 -20.64 15.42 -13.24
N GLY A 194 -20.15 14.76 -14.29
CA GLY A 194 -18.84 14.13 -14.30
C GLY A 194 -18.28 13.94 -15.70
N LEU A 195 -17.05 13.45 -15.76
CA LEU A 195 -16.31 13.16 -16.98
C LEU A 195 -15.68 11.77 -16.86
N GLU A 196 -15.67 10.99 -17.94
CA GLU A 196 -15.01 9.69 -18.02
C GLU A 196 -14.07 9.65 -19.22
N ASP A 197 -12.79 9.37 -19.00
CA ASP A 197 -11.77 9.22 -20.05
C ASP A 197 -11.16 7.82 -20.00
N ARG A 198 -10.97 7.23 -21.17
CA ARG A 198 -10.52 5.85 -21.34
C ARG A 198 -9.20 5.84 -22.09
N SER A 199 -8.29 4.98 -21.66
CA SER A 199 -7.07 4.69 -22.41
C SER A 199 -7.39 4.24 -23.84
N GLY A 200 -6.60 4.70 -24.80
CA GLY A 200 -6.75 4.32 -26.21
C GLY A 200 -6.30 2.89 -26.51
N PRO A 201 -6.54 2.39 -27.74
CA PRO A 201 -6.06 1.08 -28.17
C PRO A 201 -4.54 0.93 -28.01
N GLY A 202 -4.08 -0.21 -27.48
CA GLY A 202 -2.66 -0.51 -27.29
C GLY A 202 -2.02 0.08 -26.02
N GLN A 203 -2.79 0.78 -25.20
CA GLN A 203 -2.38 1.24 -23.86
C GLN A 203 -2.86 0.26 -22.78
N ALA A 204 -2.30 0.36 -21.57
CA ALA A 204 -2.83 -0.36 -20.41
C ALA A 204 -4.29 0.04 -20.18
N PRO A 205 -5.19 -0.91 -19.86
CA PRO A 205 -6.61 -0.64 -19.66
C PRO A 205 -6.78 0.26 -18.42
N LEU A 206 -6.98 1.55 -18.68
CA LEU A 206 -7.10 2.59 -17.68
C LEU A 206 -8.39 3.37 -17.89
N CYS A 207 -9.02 3.76 -16.79
CA CYS A 207 -10.10 4.74 -16.79
C CYS A 207 -9.83 5.83 -15.77
N LEU A 208 -10.01 7.08 -16.19
CA LEU A 208 -10.05 8.23 -15.32
C LEU A 208 -11.50 8.73 -15.28
N SER A 209 -12.02 8.94 -14.09
CA SER A 209 -13.37 9.48 -13.89
C SER A 209 -13.33 10.60 -12.88
N THR A 210 -14.01 11.71 -13.17
CA THR A 210 -14.15 12.82 -12.24
C THR A 210 -15.62 13.15 -12.03
N MET A 211 -15.97 13.53 -10.80
CA MET A 211 -17.33 13.88 -10.41
C MET A 211 -17.31 15.16 -9.57
N GLN A 212 -18.25 16.06 -9.83
CA GLN A 212 -18.42 17.26 -9.04
C GLN A 212 -18.94 16.94 -7.64
N ILE A 213 -18.22 17.39 -6.60
CA ILE A 213 -18.59 17.25 -5.18
C ILE A 213 -18.35 18.56 -4.45
N GLY A 214 -19.40 19.12 -3.85
CA GLY A 214 -19.32 20.38 -3.11
C GLY A 214 -18.65 21.50 -3.94
N ASN A 215 -17.56 22.04 -3.40
CA ASN A 215 -16.72 23.06 -4.02
C ASN A 215 -15.50 22.49 -4.79
N GLY A 216 -15.52 21.19 -5.09
CA GLY A 216 -14.39 20.47 -5.68
C GLY A 216 -14.80 19.33 -6.60
N LEU A 217 -13.84 18.45 -6.83
CA LEU A 217 -13.96 17.28 -7.67
C LEU A 217 -13.44 16.06 -6.91
N ALA A 218 -14.18 14.95 -6.99
CA ALA A 218 -13.63 13.63 -6.70
C ALA A 218 -13.09 13.03 -8.00
N GLY A 219 -11.88 12.49 -7.96
CA GLY A 219 -11.28 11.75 -9.06
C GLY A 219 -11.12 10.28 -8.70
N VAL A 220 -11.38 9.38 -9.64
CA VAL A 220 -10.96 7.98 -9.54
C VAL A 220 -10.16 7.63 -10.78
N ILE A 221 -8.95 7.12 -10.58
CA ILE A 221 -8.15 6.53 -11.66
C ILE A 221 -8.03 5.06 -11.35
N THR A 222 -8.39 4.19 -12.29
CA THR A 222 -8.23 2.75 -12.15
C THR A 222 -7.48 2.19 -13.35
N VAL A 223 -6.48 1.36 -13.07
CA VAL A 223 -5.76 0.52 -14.03
C VAL A 223 -6.16 -0.93 -13.76
N ALA A 224 -6.69 -1.61 -14.77
CA ALA A 224 -6.91 -3.04 -14.67
C ALA A 224 -5.58 -3.80 -14.86
N ARG A 225 -5.31 -4.71 -13.92
CA ARG A 225 -4.19 -5.66 -13.97
C ARG A 225 -4.63 -6.99 -14.58
N SER A 226 -5.91 -7.33 -14.44
CA SER A 226 -6.54 -8.48 -15.08
C SER A 226 -7.34 -8.05 -16.32
N SER A 227 -7.43 -8.91 -17.32
CA SER A 227 -8.19 -8.64 -18.56
C SER A 227 -9.71 -8.64 -18.38
N GLN A 228 -10.22 -8.97 -17.20
CA GLN A 228 -11.65 -9.12 -16.93
C GLN A 228 -12.28 -7.88 -16.27
N ALA A 229 -11.49 -7.04 -15.61
CA ALA A 229 -11.99 -5.83 -14.97
C ALA A 229 -12.24 -4.72 -16.00
N ASP A 230 -13.43 -4.12 -16.00
CA ASP A 230 -13.70 -2.84 -16.69
C ASP A 230 -13.37 -1.68 -15.73
N PRO A 231 -12.26 -0.94 -15.92
CA PRO A 231 -11.84 0.11 -15.00
C PRO A 231 -12.89 1.23 -14.86
N CYS A 232 -13.69 1.50 -15.90
CA CYS A 232 -14.72 2.52 -15.82
C CYS A 232 -15.96 2.06 -15.06
N ALA A 233 -16.31 0.78 -15.16
CA ALA A 233 -17.36 0.20 -14.33
C ALA A 233 -16.95 0.26 -12.84
N VAL A 234 -15.67 -0.01 -12.54
CA VAL A 234 -15.10 0.16 -11.20
C VAL A 234 -15.23 1.60 -10.73
N ASN A 235 -14.71 2.57 -11.51
CA ASN A 235 -14.79 3.99 -11.15
C ASN A 235 -16.21 4.46 -10.90
N ARG A 236 -17.17 3.99 -11.71
CA ARG A 236 -18.59 4.34 -11.56
C ARG A 236 -19.16 3.83 -10.23
N GLY A 237 -18.90 2.58 -9.86
CA GLY A 237 -19.36 2.03 -8.57
C GLY A 237 -18.82 2.81 -7.37
N VAL A 238 -17.54 3.18 -7.42
CA VAL A 238 -16.89 4.00 -6.38
C VAL A 238 -17.51 5.39 -6.29
N LEU A 239 -17.62 6.10 -7.42
CA LEU A 239 -18.15 7.48 -7.45
C LEU A 239 -19.65 7.54 -7.13
N GLU A 240 -20.45 6.58 -7.57
CA GLU A 240 -21.87 6.50 -7.22
C GLU A 240 -22.07 6.23 -5.72
N THR A 241 -21.26 5.35 -5.12
CA THR A 241 -21.27 5.12 -3.68
C THR A 241 -20.88 6.40 -2.93
N LEU A 242 -19.76 7.02 -3.32
CA LEU A 242 -19.30 8.27 -2.73
C LEU A 242 -20.37 9.36 -2.81
N ALA A 243 -21.02 9.53 -3.96
CA ALA A 243 -22.08 10.53 -4.17
C ALA A 243 -23.25 10.42 -3.20
N SER A 244 -23.50 9.22 -2.65
CA SER A 244 -24.54 8.97 -1.64
C SER A 244 -24.09 9.28 -0.21
N LEU A 245 -22.78 9.34 0.04
CA LEU A 245 -22.17 9.55 1.35
C LEU A 245 -21.81 11.02 1.60
N VAL A 246 -21.59 11.78 0.53
CA VAL A 246 -21.17 13.18 0.61
C VAL A 246 -22.24 14.09 0.01
N PRO A 247 -22.46 15.29 0.57
CA PRO A 247 -23.44 16.24 0.06
C PRO A 247 -23.09 16.81 -1.32
#